data_AF-A0A9P5AE36-F1
#
_entry.id   AF-A0A9P5AE36-F1
#
_cell.length_a   1.000
_cell.length_b   1.000
_cell.length_c   1.000
_cell.angle_alpha   90.00
_cell.angle_beta   90.00
_cell.angle_gamma   90.00
#
_symmetry.space_group_name_H-M   'P 1'
#
loop_
_entity.id
_entity.type
_entity.pdbx_description
1 polymer ?
#
loop_
_entity_poly.entity_id
_entity_poly.type
_entity_poly.pdbx_seq_one_letter_code
_entity_poly.pdbx_strand_id
1 'polypeptide(L)'
;MTSSVPGILGTPAQANYAAANCYMDALARLRRSQGKPACAVILPMVLGVGVVAQNLELENSLTRKGMYGIDEEALLDAFEVSIMEQQQQQTDNVTFDHLVVGLDPAELHKARKEAEGDVDAFWAADPRFSVLLHTMEQLDGKNQGGSETGSTLSRVKAADSPEQAVSLVRDHFIAKLARILLLDLEEFSDEGSGRSIASYGIDSMIGAELRNWIFEEFGLDIAFQQLLSPSLTISKFAELACMFQGILIDAE
;
A
#
# COMPACT_ATOMS: atom_id res chain seq x y z
N MET A 1 10.88 -24.68 -0.04
CA MET A 1 11.77 -23.51 0.02
C MET A 1 10.92 -22.34 0.48
N THR A 2 11.41 -21.45 1.34
CA THR A 2 10.64 -20.27 1.76
C THR A 2 10.94 -19.10 0.84
N SER A 3 9.88 -18.39 0.47
CA SER A 3 9.87 -17.14 -0.27
C SER A 3 8.84 -16.21 0.37
N SER A 4 8.65 -15.01 -0.16
CA SER A 4 7.72 -14.04 0.42
C SER A 4 7.06 -13.15 -0.62
N VAL A 5 5.83 -12.72 -0.30
CA VAL A 5 4.98 -11.88 -1.16
C VAL A 5 5.68 -10.63 -1.72
N PRO A 6 6.61 -9.94 -1.01
CA PRO A 6 7.40 -8.85 -1.59
C PRO A 6 8.22 -9.22 -2.84
N GLY A 7 8.52 -10.50 -3.08
CA GLY A 7 9.13 -10.96 -4.34
C GLY A 7 8.18 -10.85 -5.54
N ILE A 8 6.86 -10.87 -5.30
CA ILE A 8 5.82 -10.79 -6.33
C ILE A 8 5.29 -9.35 -6.45
N LEU A 9 4.79 -8.80 -5.34
CA LEU A 9 4.16 -7.48 -5.31
C LEU A 9 5.18 -6.34 -5.33
N GLY A 10 6.40 -6.60 -4.86
CA GLY A 10 7.32 -5.56 -4.39
C GLY A 10 6.94 -5.08 -3.00
N THR A 11 7.87 -4.41 -2.32
CA THR A 11 7.58 -3.59 -1.13
C THR A 11 8.61 -2.46 -1.09
N PRO A 12 8.20 -1.20 -0.86
CA PRO A 12 9.13 -0.09 -0.69
C PRO A 12 10.22 -0.41 0.35
N ALA A 13 11.45 0.01 0.08
CA ALA A 13 12.64 -0.23 0.91
C ALA A 13 13.05 -1.71 1.12
N GLN A 14 12.47 -2.69 0.40
CA GLN A 14 12.79 -4.12 0.54
C GLN A 14 13.39 -4.75 -0.73
N ALA A 15 14.10 -3.98 -1.56
CA ALA A 15 14.62 -4.47 -2.85
C ALA A 15 15.59 -5.67 -2.71
N ASN A 16 16.45 -5.67 -1.69
CA ASN A 16 17.36 -6.78 -1.39
C ASN A 16 16.60 -8.05 -0.95
N TYR A 17 15.56 -7.88 -0.13
CA TYR A 17 14.70 -8.96 0.34
C TYR A 17 13.87 -9.54 -0.81
N ALA A 18 13.26 -8.69 -1.63
CA ALA A 18 12.53 -9.11 -2.82
C ALA A 18 13.43 -9.89 -3.79
N ALA A 19 14.64 -9.41 -4.07
CA ALA A 19 15.59 -10.09 -4.95
C ALA A 19 15.99 -11.48 -4.45
N ALA A 20 16.22 -11.63 -3.13
CA ALA A 20 16.53 -12.92 -2.53
C ALA A 20 15.36 -13.92 -2.63
N ASN A 21 14.13 -13.45 -2.43
CA ASN A 21 12.93 -14.30 -2.57
C ASN A 21 12.67 -14.69 -4.03
N CYS A 22 12.83 -13.76 -4.99
CA CYS A 22 12.78 -14.07 -6.41
C CYS A 22 13.81 -15.13 -6.84
N TYR A 23 14.99 -15.15 -6.20
CA TYR A 23 15.98 -16.20 -6.44
C TYR A 23 15.47 -17.56 -5.96
N MET A 24 14.84 -17.63 -4.79
CA MET A 24 14.27 -18.87 -4.24
C MET A 24 13.16 -19.42 -5.15
N ASP A 25 12.31 -18.54 -5.65
CA ASP A 25 11.26 -18.82 -6.63
C ASP A 25 11.85 -19.40 -7.94
N ALA A 26 12.84 -18.72 -8.51
CA ALA A 26 13.51 -19.17 -9.72
C ALA A 26 14.28 -20.48 -9.51
N LEU A 27 14.87 -20.70 -8.34
CA LEU A 27 15.58 -21.93 -8.01
C LEU A 27 14.62 -23.13 -7.87
N ALA A 28 13.42 -22.95 -7.32
CA ALA A 28 12.39 -24.00 -7.31
C ALA A 28 12.02 -24.41 -8.73
N ARG A 29 11.78 -23.44 -9.62
CA ARG A 29 11.56 -23.66 -11.05
C ARG A 29 12.70 -24.40 -11.74
N LEU A 30 13.94 -23.99 -11.50
CA LEU A 30 15.11 -24.64 -12.09
C LEU A 30 15.26 -26.10 -11.64
N ARG A 31 15.01 -26.39 -10.37
CA ARG A 31 15.05 -27.77 -9.85
C ARG A 31 13.99 -28.63 -10.52
N ARG A 32 12.78 -28.10 -10.65
CA ARG A 32 11.65 -28.74 -11.32
C ARG A 32 11.94 -29.02 -12.80
N SER A 33 12.54 -28.07 -13.53
CA SER A 33 12.93 -28.30 -14.93
C SER A 33 14.03 -29.36 -15.08
N GLN A 34 14.72 -29.72 -14.00
CA GLN A 34 15.70 -30.82 -13.95
C GLN A 34 15.08 -32.13 -13.45
N GLY A 35 13.75 -32.21 -13.31
CA GLY A 35 13.05 -33.39 -12.78
C GLY A 35 13.27 -33.61 -11.27
N LYS A 36 13.74 -32.60 -10.54
CA LYS A 36 13.94 -32.67 -9.09
C LYS A 36 12.75 -32.06 -8.35
N PRO A 37 12.27 -32.69 -7.28
CA PRO A 37 11.25 -32.08 -6.43
C PRO A 37 11.72 -30.75 -5.84
N ALA A 38 10.85 -29.74 -5.92
CA ALA A 38 11.02 -28.42 -5.34
C ALA A 38 9.72 -27.63 -5.41
N CYS A 39 9.43 -26.88 -4.35
CA CYS A 39 8.38 -25.88 -4.28
C CYS A 39 8.88 -24.66 -3.50
N ALA A 40 8.63 -23.46 -4.03
CA ALA A 40 8.76 -22.21 -3.30
C ALA A 40 7.41 -21.85 -2.67
N VAL A 41 7.39 -21.77 -1.34
CA VAL A 41 6.22 -21.32 -0.57
C VAL A 41 6.37 -19.81 -0.38
N ILE A 42 5.57 -19.04 -1.11
CA ILE A 42 5.56 -17.57 -1.03
C ILE A 42 4.65 -17.16 0.13
N LEU A 43 5.26 -16.72 1.23
CA LEU A 43 4.56 -16.42 2.46
C LEU A 43 4.21 -14.93 2.58
N PRO A 44 3.03 -14.59 3.12
CA PRO A 44 2.72 -13.24 3.58
C PRO A 44 3.40 -12.99 4.93
N MET A 45 3.00 -11.93 5.64
CA MET A 45 3.40 -11.77 7.03
C MET A 45 2.84 -12.93 7.87
N VAL A 46 3.66 -13.50 8.75
CA VAL A 46 3.24 -14.57 9.67
C VAL A 46 3.01 -13.95 11.04
N LEU A 47 1.80 -14.10 11.56
CA LEU A 47 1.34 -13.60 12.85
C LEU A 47 1.61 -14.62 13.95
N GLY A 48 1.73 -14.16 15.20
CA GLY A 48 1.91 -15.02 16.39
C GLY A 48 3.30 -15.64 16.55
N VAL A 49 4.04 -15.84 15.45
CA VAL A 49 5.42 -16.35 15.45
C VAL A 49 6.34 -15.59 14.49
N GLY A 50 7.66 -15.69 14.70
CA GLY A 50 8.65 -15.08 13.80
C GLY A 50 8.83 -13.57 13.98
N VAL A 51 9.37 -12.92 12.94
CA VAL A 51 9.85 -11.53 13.00
C VAL A 51 8.73 -10.51 13.21
N VAL A 52 7.55 -10.77 12.66
CA VAL A 52 6.40 -9.86 12.75
C VAL A 52 5.77 -9.92 14.14
N ALA A 53 5.60 -11.12 14.71
CA ALA A 53 5.11 -11.28 16.08
C ALA A 53 6.03 -10.66 17.16
N GLN A 54 7.30 -10.43 16.83
CA GLN A 54 8.27 -9.78 17.72
C GLN A 54 8.29 -8.25 17.55
N ASN A 55 7.56 -7.69 16.58
CA ASN A 55 7.57 -6.27 16.26
C ASN A 55 6.17 -5.75 15.88
N LEU A 56 5.44 -5.29 16.89
CA LEU A 56 4.10 -4.70 16.75
C LEU A 56 4.05 -3.49 15.80
N GLU A 57 5.14 -2.71 15.70
CA GLU A 57 5.20 -1.58 14.76
C GLU A 57 5.27 -2.06 13.30
N LEU A 58 6.00 -3.14 13.05
CA LEU A 58 6.08 -3.79 11.74
C LEU A 58 4.72 -4.41 11.36
N GLU A 59 4.05 -5.05 12.31
CA GLU A 59 2.70 -5.60 12.11
C GLU A 59 1.71 -4.49 11.74
N ASN A 60 1.63 -3.42 12.54
CA ASN A 60 0.77 -2.27 12.27
C ASN A 60 1.09 -1.59 10.92
N SER A 61 2.37 -1.50 10.55
CA SER A 61 2.80 -0.94 9.27
C SER A 61 2.34 -1.78 8.07
N LEU A 62 2.33 -3.10 8.20
CA LEU A 62 1.89 -4.01 7.13
C LEU A 62 0.37 -4.08 7.02
N THR A 63 -0.35 -4.08 8.13
CA THR A 63 -1.82 -4.01 8.16
C THR A 63 -2.32 -2.72 7.49
N ARG A 64 -1.65 -1.58 7.73
CA ARG A 64 -1.95 -0.30 7.05
C ARG A 64 -1.76 -0.33 5.53
N LYS A 65 -0.99 -1.28 5.00
CA LYS A 65 -0.79 -1.49 3.55
C LYS A 65 -1.86 -2.40 2.93
N GLY A 66 -2.91 -2.75 3.70
CA GLY A 66 -4.02 -3.61 3.26
C GLY A 66 -3.59 -5.05 3.00
N MET A 67 -2.47 -5.47 3.60
CA MET A 67 -2.03 -6.85 3.60
C MET A 67 -2.53 -7.51 4.88
N TYR A 68 -2.96 -8.76 4.78
CA TYR A 68 -3.25 -9.58 5.95
C TYR A 68 -2.13 -10.58 6.20
N GLY A 69 -2.04 -11.01 7.45
CA GLY A 69 -1.14 -12.07 7.85
C GLY A 69 -1.84 -13.41 8.00
N ILE A 70 -1.04 -14.47 8.00
CA ILE A 70 -1.47 -15.83 8.33
C ILE A 70 -0.96 -16.19 9.72
N ASP A 71 -1.65 -17.07 10.43
CA ASP A 71 -1.15 -17.63 11.68
C ASP A 71 -0.17 -18.80 11.45
N GLU A 72 0.33 -19.36 12.56
CA GLU A 72 1.23 -20.51 12.54
C GLU A 72 0.58 -21.76 11.95
N GLU A 73 -0.71 -21.98 12.19
CA GLU A 73 -1.43 -23.14 11.68
C GLU A 73 -1.49 -23.11 10.14
N ALA A 74 -1.93 -21.98 9.56
CA ALA A 74 -1.95 -21.79 8.12
C ALA A 74 -0.55 -21.85 7.48
N LEU A 75 0.50 -21.43 8.19
CA LEU A 75 1.88 -21.60 7.74
C LEU A 75 2.26 -23.09 7.65
N LEU A 76 1.95 -23.87 8.70
CA LEU A 76 2.24 -25.30 8.74
C LEU A 76 1.45 -26.07 7.68
N ASP A 77 0.18 -25.73 7.48
CA ASP A 77 -0.66 -26.28 6.42
C ASP A 77 -0.05 -26.02 5.02
N ALA A 78 0.43 -24.80 4.77
CA ALA A 78 1.09 -24.47 3.51
C ALA A 78 2.35 -25.31 3.30
N PHE A 79 3.13 -25.57 4.36
CA PHE A 79 4.28 -26.47 4.26
C PHE A 79 3.86 -27.91 3.99
N GLU A 80 2.85 -28.43 4.69
CA GLU A 80 2.35 -29.79 4.49
C GLU A 80 1.90 -29.99 3.05
N VAL A 81 1.04 -29.11 2.52
CA VAL A 81 0.60 -29.12 1.12
C VAL A 81 1.80 -29.07 0.17
N SER A 82 2.77 -28.18 0.43
CA SER A 82 3.95 -28.04 -0.43
C SER A 82 4.84 -29.30 -0.44
N ILE A 83 4.82 -30.11 0.62
CA ILE A 83 5.62 -31.33 0.74
C ILE A 83 4.87 -32.51 0.14
N MET A 84 3.59 -32.67 0.44
CA MET A 84 2.75 -33.77 -0.03
C MET A 84 2.64 -33.78 -1.56
N GLU A 85 2.49 -32.60 -2.18
CA GLU A 85 2.45 -32.48 -3.63
C GLU A 85 3.72 -33.04 -4.31
N GLN A 86 4.87 -32.87 -3.67
CA GLN A 86 6.15 -33.33 -4.22
C GLN A 86 6.33 -34.86 -4.16
N GLN A 87 5.46 -35.56 -3.42
CA GLN A 87 5.47 -37.01 -3.27
C GLN A 87 4.51 -37.71 -4.26
N GLN A 88 3.56 -36.98 -4.85
CA GLN A 88 2.67 -37.55 -5.85
C GLN A 88 3.48 -37.95 -7.09
N GLN A 89 3.26 -39.17 -7.59
CA GLN A 89 3.84 -39.59 -8.86
C GLN A 89 3.36 -38.64 -9.94
N GLN A 90 4.27 -38.23 -10.85
CA GLN A 90 3.98 -37.38 -12.02
C GLN A 90 3.07 -38.12 -13.02
N THR A 91 1.86 -38.48 -12.60
CA THR A 91 0.86 -39.15 -13.44
C THR A 91 0.14 -38.12 -14.30
N ASP A 92 0.04 -36.88 -13.82
CA ASP A 92 -0.57 -35.76 -14.54
C ASP A 92 0.44 -34.62 -14.70
N ASN A 93 0.48 -34.02 -15.91
CA ASN A 93 1.39 -32.93 -16.28
C ASN A 93 1.17 -31.62 -15.49
N VAL A 94 0.29 -31.60 -14.50
CA VAL A 94 -0.03 -30.42 -13.68
C VAL A 94 0.62 -30.61 -12.32
N THR A 95 1.75 -29.97 -12.13
CA THR A 95 2.45 -29.90 -10.84
C THR A 95 2.98 -28.49 -10.68
N PHE A 96 2.83 -27.90 -9.49
CA PHE A 96 3.25 -26.53 -9.24
C PHE A 96 4.66 -26.46 -8.63
N ASP A 97 5.37 -25.39 -8.96
CA ASP A 97 6.67 -25.03 -8.41
C ASP A 97 6.59 -23.88 -7.40
N HIS A 98 5.43 -23.23 -7.30
CA HIS A 98 5.12 -22.13 -6.39
C HIS A 98 3.79 -22.39 -5.69
N LEU A 99 3.75 -22.14 -4.39
CA LEU A 99 2.54 -22.06 -3.58
C LEU A 99 2.47 -20.65 -2.99
N VAL A 100 1.55 -19.83 -3.51
CA VAL A 100 1.37 -18.46 -3.03
C VAL A 100 0.34 -18.44 -1.93
N VAL A 101 0.74 -17.92 -0.78
CA VAL A 101 -0.10 -17.80 0.42
C VAL A 101 -0.33 -16.31 0.69
N GLY A 102 -1.50 -15.95 1.22
CA GLY A 102 -1.79 -14.57 1.62
C GLY A 102 -2.18 -13.61 0.50
N LEU A 103 -2.62 -14.14 -0.65
CA LEU A 103 -3.20 -13.35 -1.75
C LEU A 103 -4.65 -13.77 -2.06
N ASP A 104 -5.38 -14.27 -1.05
CA ASP A 104 -6.80 -14.56 -1.22
C ASP A 104 -7.56 -13.24 -1.47
N PRO A 105 -8.32 -13.10 -2.57
CA PRO A 105 -9.07 -11.89 -2.87
C PRO A 105 -10.04 -11.48 -1.76
N ALA A 106 -10.68 -12.43 -1.07
CA ALA A 106 -11.64 -12.14 -0.02
C ALA A 106 -10.98 -11.62 1.26
N GLU A 107 -9.84 -12.22 1.65
CA GLU A 107 -9.10 -11.77 2.82
C GLU A 107 -8.37 -10.44 2.55
N LEU A 108 -7.78 -10.25 1.36
CA LEU A 108 -7.24 -8.94 0.95
C LEU A 108 -8.33 -7.87 0.93
N HIS A 109 -9.53 -8.21 0.45
CA HIS A 109 -10.66 -7.30 0.45
C HIS A 109 -11.08 -6.89 1.86
N LYS A 110 -11.19 -7.88 2.75
CA LYS A 110 -11.50 -7.66 4.17
C LYS A 110 -10.43 -6.79 4.83
N ALA A 111 -9.16 -7.12 4.67
CA ALA A 111 -8.04 -6.36 5.22
C ALA A 111 -8.01 -4.91 4.71
N ARG A 112 -8.34 -4.69 3.42
CA ARG A 112 -8.47 -3.34 2.85
C ARG A 112 -9.61 -2.55 3.47
N LYS A 113 -10.74 -3.18 3.81
CA LYS A 113 -11.88 -2.53 4.49
C LYS A 113 -11.60 -2.22 5.96
N GLU A 114 -10.86 -3.09 6.63
CA GLU A 114 -10.50 -2.95 8.04
C GLU A 114 -9.35 -1.95 8.25
N ALA A 115 -8.51 -1.75 7.23
CA ALA A 115 -7.50 -0.70 7.25
C ALA A 115 -8.16 0.69 7.25
N GLU A 116 -7.97 1.45 8.33
CA GLU A 116 -8.49 2.81 8.43
C GLU A 116 -7.75 3.77 7.47
N GLY A 117 -8.50 4.30 6.49
CA GLY A 117 -8.02 5.31 5.55
C GLY A 117 -7.57 4.75 4.20
N ASP A 118 -7.08 5.62 3.32
CA ASP A 118 -6.65 5.21 1.97
C ASP A 118 -5.45 4.26 2.05
N VAL A 119 -5.66 3.00 1.69
CA VAL A 119 -4.65 1.95 1.69
C VAL A 119 -3.70 2.22 0.53
N ASP A 120 -2.43 2.48 0.84
CA ASP A 120 -1.38 2.68 -0.16
C ASP A 120 -1.03 1.33 -0.80
N ALA A 121 -1.93 0.85 -1.66
CA ALA A 121 -1.79 -0.38 -2.40
C ALA A 121 -0.94 -0.09 -3.64
N PHE A 122 0.36 0.13 -3.45
CA PHE A 122 1.33 0.36 -4.53
C PHE A 122 1.27 -0.73 -5.62
N TRP A 123 0.87 -1.96 -5.25
CA TRP A 123 0.68 -3.08 -6.17
C TRP A 123 -0.62 -2.98 -6.99
N ALA A 124 -1.62 -2.20 -6.55
CA ALA A 124 -2.89 -2.04 -7.26
C ALA A 124 -2.74 -1.23 -8.57
N ALA A 125 -1.70 -0.41 -8.69
CA ALA A 125 -1.39 0.29 -9.93
C ALA A 125 -0.78 -0.63 -11.00
N ASP A 126 -0.31 -1.83 -10.61
CA ASP A 126 0.32 -2.75 -11.54
C ASP A 126 -0.72 -3.62 -12.26
N PRO A 127 -0.78 -3.56 -13.61
CA PRO A 127 -1.81 -4.25 -14.40
C PRO A 127 -1.75 -5.77 -14.28
N ARG A 128 -0.63 -6.35 -13.81
CA ARG A 128 -0.50 -7.79 -13.56
C ARG A 128 -1.48 -8.28 -12.48
N PHE A 129 -1.95 -7.39 -11.61
CA PHE A 129 -2.90 -7.72 -10.54
C PHE A 129 -4.35 -7.33 -10.86
N SER A 130 -4.66 -6.96 -12.10
CA SER A 130 -6.01 -6.52 -12.48
C SER A 130 -7.10 -7.57 -12.22
N VAL A 131 -6.81 -8.86 -12.39
CA VAL A 131 -7.74 -9.96 -12.09
C VAL A 131 -8.02 -10.06 -10.59
N LEU A 132 -6.98 -9.90 -9.77
CA LEU A 132 -7.10 -9.91 -8.31
C LEU A 132 -7.96 -8.73 -7.85
N LEU A 133 -7.64 -7.52 -8.33
CA LEU A 133 -8.41 -6.29 -8.04
C LEU A 133 -9.86 -6.41 -8.48
N HIS A 134 -10.11 -6.90 -9.70
CA HIS A 134 -11.46 -7.09 -10.20
C HIS A 134 -12.25 -8.10 -9.35
N THR A 135 -11.60 -9.16 -8.89
CA THR A 135 -12.23 -10.14 -7.99
C THR A 135 -12.58 -9.51 -6.64
N MET A 136 -11.69 -8.68 -6.08
CA MET A 136 -11.96 -7.91 -4.86
C MET A 136 -13.14 -6.94 -5.05
N GLU A 137 -13.18 -6.19 -6.16
CA GLU A 137 -14.29 -5.29 -6.49
C GLU A 137 -15.63 -6.03 -6.66
N GLN A 138 -15.61 -7.23 -7.26
CA GLN A 138 -16.82 -8.05 -7.37
C GLN A 138 -17.38 -8.49 -6.00
N LEU A 139 -16.53 -8.60 -4.98
CA LEU A 139 -16.96 -8.90 -3.61
C LEU A 139 -17.70 -7.72 -2.96
N ASP A 140 -17.52 -6.49 -3.46
CA ASP A 140 -18.41 -5.36 -3.11
C ASP A 140 -19.78 -5.47 -3.79
N GLY A 141 -19.81 -6.07 -4.98
CA GLY A 141 -20.93 -6.13 -5.91
C GLY A 141 -22.10 -7.08 -5.60
N LYS A 142 -22.37 -7.38 -4.32
CA LYS A 142 -23.66 -7.99 -3.90
C LYS A 142 -24.46 -7.15 -2.92
N ASN A 143 -23.96 -6.02 -2.41
CA ASN A 143 -24.71 -5.27 -1.41
C ASN A 143 -24.54 -3.74 -1.40
N GLN A 144 -24.16 -3.11 -2.52
CA GLN A 144 -24.38 -1.67 -2.70
C GLN A 144 -24.24 -1.27 -4.17
N GLY A 145 -25.28 -0.64 -4.70
CA GLY A 145 -25.17 0.13 -5.93
C GLY A 145 -24.24 1.32 -5.70
N GLY A 146 -23.36 1.58 -6.66
CA GLY A 146 -22.72 2.86 -6.91
C GLY A 146 -22.32 3.67 -5.68
N SER A 147 -21.30 3.22 -4.96
CA SER A 147 -20.41 4.14 -4.25
C SER A 147 -19.13 4.17 -5.07
N GLU A 148 -19.09 5.04 -6.09
CA GLU A 148 -17.86 5.77 -6.32
C GLU A 148 -17.49 6.35 -4.95
N THR A 149 -16.48 5.78 -4.30
CA THR A 149 -15.67 6.54 -3.36
C THR A 149 -15.08 7.64 -4.22
N GLY A 150 -15.85 8.72 -4.42
CA GLY A 150 -15.46 9.80 -5.30
C GLY A 150 -14.06 10.21 -4.89
N SER A 151 -13.14 10.21 -5.84
CA SER A 151 -11.79 10.76 -5.70
C SER A 151 -11.85 11.95 -4.75
N THR A 152 -10.89 12.13 -3.84
CA THR A 152 -10.85 13.29 -2.94
C THR A 152 -11.12 14.58 -3.71
N LEU A 153 -10.66 14.64 -4.96
CA LEU A 153 -10.96 15.67 -5.95
C LEU A 153 -12.46 15.90 -6.23
N SER A 154 -13.27 14.85 -6.36
CA SER A 154 -14.73 14.92 -6.51
C SER A 154 -15.41 15.49 -5.27
N ARG A 155 -14.94 15.13 -4.07
CA ARG A 155 -15.44 15.70 -2.80
C ARG A 155 -15.05 17.17 -2.62
N VAL A 156 -13.83 17.52 -3.03
CA VAL A 156 -13.32 18.90 -3.02
C VAL A 156 -14.08 19.77 -4.04
N LYS A 157 -14.39 19.24 -5.23
CA LYS A 157 -15.20 19.95 -6.25
C LYS A 157 -16.68 20.04 -5.89
N ALA A 158 -17.18 19.13 -5.07
CA ALA A 158 -18.56 19.12 -4.58
C ALA A 158 -18.74 19.90 -3.26
N ALA A 159 -17.69 20.55 -2.74
CA ALA A 159 -17.79 21.34 -1.52
C ALA A 159 -18.69 22.57 -1.71
N ASP A 160 -19.47 22.90 -0.69
CA ASP A 160 -20.44 24.00 -0.73
C ASP A 160 -19.78 25.38 -0.59
N SER A 161 -18.54 25.44 -0.07
CA SER A 161 -17.76 26.67 0.05
C SER A 161 -16.26 26.48 -0.19
N PRO A 162 -15.54 27.53 -0.62
CA PRO A 162 -14.07 27.50 -0.78
C PRO A 162 -13.35 27.12 0.52
N GLU A 163 -13.82 27.58 1.67
CA GLU A 163 -13.22 27.26 2.97
C GLU A 163 -13.38 25.77 3.32
N GLN A 164 -14.52 25.19 2.97
CA GLN A 164 -14.77 23.76 3.15
C GLN A 164 -13.88 22.92 2.24
N ALA A 165 -13.68 23.34 0.99
CA ALA A 165 -12.76 22.68 0.06
C ALA A 165 -11.32 22.70 0.59
N VAL A 166 -10.85 23.85 1.08
CA VAL A 166 -9.52 23.99 1.68
C VAL A 166 -9.36 23.09 2.91
N SER A 167 -10.37 23.02 3.79
CA SER A 167 -10.32 22.12 4.95
C SER A 167 -10.21 20.65 4.52
N LEU A 168 -10.96 20.22 3.50
CA LEU A 168 -10.92 18.84 3.00
C LEU A 168 -9.55 18.48 2.43
N VAL A 169 -8.96 19.36 1.61
CA VAL A 169 -7.61 19.15 1.07
C VAL A 169 -6.57 19.14 2.18
N ARG A 170 -6.69 20.07 3.15
CA ARG A 170 -5.80 20.14 4.30
C ARG A 170 -5.81 18.83 5.09
N ASP A 171 -6.99 18.40 5.53
CA ASP A 171 -7.12 17.21 6.40
C ASP A 171 -6.62 15.95 5.66
N HIS A 172 -6.85 15.86 4.35
CA HIS A 172 -6.31 14.78 3.51
C HIS A 172 -4.79 14.83 3.40
N PHE A 173 -4.22 16.03 3.21
CA PHE A 173 -2.78 16.22 3.13
C PHE A 173 -2.07 15.89 4.45
N ILE A 174 -2.65 16.29 5.59
CA ILE A 174 -2.17 15.93 6.93
C ILE A 174 -2.15 14.43 7.11
N ALA A 175 -3.25 13.75 6.75
CA ALA A 175 -3.31 12.30 6.85
C ALA A 175 -2.22 11.61 6.03
N LYS A 176 -1.89 12.14 4.84
CA LYS A 176 -0.78 11.61 4.02
C LYS A 176 0.60 11.92 4.64
N LEU A 177 0.81 13.14 5.15
CA LEU A 177 2.07 13.51 5.81
C LEU A 177 2.33 12.68 7.07
N ALA A 178 1.34 12.55 7.95
CA ALA A 178 1.40 11.72 9.14
C ALA A 178 1.80 10.27 8.80
N ARG A 179 1.24 9.72 7.71
CA ARG A 179 1.56 8.36 7.24
C ARG A 179 2.98 8.23 6.71
N ILE A 180 3.43 9.13 5.82
CA ILE A 180 4.77 9.03 5.23
C ILE A 180 5.85 9.29 6.28
N LEU A 181 5.60 10.24 7.20
CA LEU A 181 6.56 10.62 8.23
C LEU A 181 6.48 9.77 9.50
N LEU A 182 5.49 8.87 9.59
CA LEU A 182 5.22 8.04 10.78
C LEU A 182 5.02 8.89 12.04
N LEU A 183 4.29 10.00 11.91
CA LEU A 183 3.95 10.92 12.99
C LEU A 183 2.49 10.76 13.36
N ASP A 184 2.17 10.93 14.65
CA ASP A 184 0.78 10.98 15.11
C ASP A 184 0.09 12.26 14.63
N LEU A 185 -1.23 12.18 14.39
CA LEU A 185 -2.02 13.34 13.96
C LEU A 185 -1.96 14.50 14.97
N GLU A 186 -1.68 14.21 16.24
CA GLU A 186 -1.50 15.22 17.29
C GLU A 186 -0.29 16.13 17.03
N GLU A 187 0.75 15.67 16.32
CA GLU A 187 1.91 16.49 15.91
C GLU A 187 1.55 17.61 14.93
N PHE A 188 0.37 17.50 14.31
CA PHE A 188 -0.17 18.47 13.36
C PHE A 188 -1.21 19.41 14.00
N SER A 189 -1.47 19.27 15.31
CA SER A 189 -2.45 20.10 16.01
C SER A 189 -2.05 21.58 16.16
N ASP A 190 -0.75 21.89 16.06
CA ASP A 190 -0.19 23.26 16.13
C ASP A 190 0.04 23.89 14.75
N GLU A 191 -0.68 23.46 13.71
CA GLU A 191 -0.54 24.00 12.35
C GLU A 191 -0.82 25.50 12.23
N GLY A 192 -1.61 26.07 13.15
CA GLY A 192 -1.84 27.52 13.25
C GLY A 192 -0.57 28.33 13.58
N SER A 193 0.52 27.67 13.98
CA SER A 193 1.82 28.31 14.27
C SER A 193 2.58 28.78 13.02
N GLY A 194 2.13 28.44 11.81
CA GLY A 194 2.81 28.79 10.55
C GLY A 194 4.01 27.91 10.23
N ARG A 195 4.06 26.69 10.81
CA ARG A 195 5.10 25.69 10.59
C ARG A 195 5.13 25.24 9.12
N SER A 196 6.32 25.25 8.51
CA SER A 196 6.49 24.83 7.10
C SER A 196 6.47 23.32 6.95
N ILE A 197 6.03 22.84 5.79
CA ILE A 197 6.00 21.41 5.44
C ILE A 197 7.40 20.78 5.59
N ALA A 198 8.45 21.50 5.19
CA ALA A 198 9.85 21.06 5.31
C ALA A 198 10.28 20.77 6.76
N SER A 199 9.73 21.50 7.73
CA SER A 199 10.13 21.39 9.14
C SER A 199 9.61 20.14 9.85
N TYR A 200 8.77 19.33 9.18
CA TYR A 200 8.35 18.02 9.65
C TYR A 200 9.36 16.91 9.32
N GLY A 201 10.52 17.26 8.75
CA GLY A 201 11.62 16.30 8.53
C GLY A 201 11.58 15.60 7.18
N ILE A 202 11.04 16.25 6.14
CA ILE A 202 11.00 15.71 4.79
C ILE A 202 12.41 15.64 4.19
N ASP A 203 12.86 14.43 3.87
CA ASP A 203 14.12 14.17 3.18
C ASP A 203 13.93 14.08 1.64
N SER A 204 15.01 13.74 0.92
CA SER A 204 14.99 13.63 -0.54
C SER A 204 14.13 12.48 -1.07
N MET A 205 13.97 11.39 -0.32
CA MET A 205 13.17 10.23 -0.73
C MET A 205 11.69 10.49 -0.46
N ILE A 206 11.36 10.92 0.77
CA ILE A 206 10.01 11.26 1.21
C ILE A 206 9.44 12.39 0.36
N GLY A 207 10.24 13.42 0.06
CA GLY A 207 9.73 14.53 -0.75
C GLY A 207 9.52 14.15 -2.22
N ALA A 208 10.22 13.15 -2.76
CA ALA A 208 9.95 12.61 -4.10
C ALA A 208 8.65 11.80 -4.12
N GLU A 209 8.42 10.97 -3.10
CA GLU A 209 7.18 10.22 -2.91
C GLU A 209 5.98 11.17 -2.76
N LEU A 210 6.10 12.18 -1.89
CA LEU A 210 5.08 13.19 -1.65
C LEU A 210 4.75 13.97 -2.93
N ARG A 211 5.76 14.34 -3.73
CA ARG A 211 5.56 15.03 -5.01
C ARG A 211 4.78 14.16 -6.01
N ASN A 212 5.16 12.90 -6.16
CA ASN A 212 4.47 11.98 -7.07
C ASN A 212 3.01 11.82 -6.66
N TRP A 213 2.76 11.64 -5.36
CA TRP A 213 1.41 11.53 -4.83
C TRP A 213 0.59 12.83 -5.04
N ILE A 214 1.18 14.02 -4.83
CA ILE A 214 0.50 15.30 -5.11
C ILE A 214 0.09 15.39 -6.59
N PHE A 215 0.95 14.93 -7.49
CA PHE A 215 0.66 14.93 -8.92
C PHE A 215 -0.46 13.93 -9.27
N GLU A 216 -0.45 12.73 -8.69
CA GLU A 216 -1.49 11.72 -8.93
C GLU A 216 -2.84 12.14 -8.36
N GLU A 217 -2.87 12.69 -7.14
CA GLU A 217 -4.11 13.03 -6.42
C GLU A 217 -4.74 14.35 -6.93
N PHE A 218 -3.91 15.38 -7.17
CA PHE A 218 -4.38 16.73 -7.50
C PHE A 218 -4.01 17.19 -8.92
N GLY A 219 -3.26 16.41 -9.69
CA GLY A 219 -2.76 16.82 -11.01
C GLY A 219 -1.73 17.96 -10.95
N LEU A 220 -1.23 18.26 -9.74
CA LEU A 220 -0.43 19.45 -9.46
C LEU A 220 1.06 19.11 -9.51
N ASP A 221 1.81 19.72 -10.43
CA ASP A 221 3.26 19.57 -10.52
C ASP A 221 3.98 20.63 -9.67
N ILE A 222 4.30 20.30 -8.42
CA ILE A 222 5.11 21.13 -7.53
C ILE A 222 6.59 20.77 -7.69
N ALA A 223 7.44 21.79 -7.88
CA ALA A 223 8.89 21.58 -7.85
C ALA A 223 9.37 21.23 -6.44
N PHE A 224 10.32 20.30 -6.31
CA PHE A 224 10.86 19.87 -5.01
C PHE A 224 11.37 21.04 -4.14
N GLN A 225 11.98 22.06 -4.75
CA GLN A 225 12.43 23.28 -4.06
C GLN A 225 11.28 24.10 -3.46
N GLN A 226 10.11 24.08 -4.09
CA GLN A 226 8.91 24.76 -3.59
C GLN A 226 8.29 23.98 -2.44
N LEU A 227 8.26 22.65 -2.53
CA LEU A 227 7.78 21.77 -1.46
C LEU A 227 8.59 21.95 -0.17
N LEU A 228 9.90 22.13 -0.30
CA LEU A 228 10.82 22.39 0.81
C LEU A 228 10.94 23.88 1.19
N SER A 229 10.13 24.75 0.58
CA SER A 229 10.22 26.18 0.88
C SER A 229 9.81 26.45 2.33
N PRO A 230 10.57 27.28 3.09
CA PRO A 230 10.16 27.71 4.43
C PRO A 230 8.83 28.46 4.44
N SER A 231 8.38 28.95 3.28
CA SER A 231 7.13 29.69 3.14
C SER A 231 5.90 28.82 2.90
N LEU A 232 6.07 27.54 2.55
CA LEU A 232 4.98 26.64 2.21
C LEU A 232 4.52 25.89 3.46
N THR A 233 3.38 26.31 4.00
CA THR A 233 2.69 25.66 5.11
C THR A 233 1.62 24.70 4.57
N ILE A 234 1.11 23.81 5.41
CA ILE A 234 0.04 22.86 5.05
C ILE A 234 -1.21 23.62 4.57
N SER A 235 -1.57 24.72 5.23
CA SER A 235 -2.70 25.58 4.82
C SER A 235 -2.47 26.21 3.44
N LYS A 236 -1.28 26.76 3.19
CA LYS A 236 -0.94 27.36 1.88
C LYS A 236 -0.89 26.33 0.76
N PHE A 237 -0.47 25.11 1.05
CA PHE A 237 -0.56 24.01 0.09
C PHE A 237 -2.03 23.69 -0.23
N ALA A 238 -2.90 23.61 0.77
CA ALA A 238 -4.32 23.33 0.56
C ALA A 238 -5.00 24.43 -0.27
N GLU A 239 -4.69 25.69 -0.01
CA GLU A 239 -5.13 26.83 -0.84
C GLU A 239 -4.62 26.71 -2.28
N LEU A 240 -3.33 26.39 -2.47
CA LEU A 240 -2.72 26.25 -3.79
C LEU A 240 -3.35 25.11 -4.60
N ALA A 241 -3.59 23.97 -3.96
CA ALA A 241 -4.29 22.85 -4.57
C ALA A 241 -5.74 23.20 -4.95
N CYS A 242 -6.47 23.91 -4.10
CA CYS A 242 -7.83 24.36 -4.39
C CYS A 242 -7.86 25.37 -5.56
N MET A 243 -6.93 26.34 -5.58
CA MET A 243 -6.78 27.29 -6.67
C MET A 243 -6.48 26.58 -8.00
N PHE A 244 -5.60 25.58 -7.99
CA PHE A 244 -5.28 24.78 -9.19
C PHE A 244 -6.51 24.02 -9.71
N GLN A 245 -7.41 23.61 -8.82
CA GLN A 245 -8.68 22.96 -9.19
C GLN A 245 -9.78 23.96 -9.62
N GLY A 246 -9.47 25.25 -9.68
CA GLY A 246 -10.40 26.29 -10.12
C GLY A 246 -11.37 26.78 -9.04
N ILE A 247 -11.10 26.50 -7.77
CA ILE A 247 -11.89 26.98 -6.63
C ILE A 247 -11.37 28.37 -6.27
N LEU A 248 -12.21 29.40 -6.44
CA LEU A 248 -11.87 30.79 -6.13
C LEU A 248 -11.81 30.97 -4.61
N ILE A 249 -10.62 31.28 -4.10
CA ILE A 249 -10.40 31.69 -2.71
C ILE A 249 -10.18 33.20 -2.76
N ASP A 250 -11.00 33.97 -2.03
CA ASP A 250 -10.78 35.42 -1.91
C ASP A 250 -9.43 35.66 -1.23
N ALA A 251 -8.52 36.30 -1.94
CA ALA A 251 -7.20 36.65 -1.43
C ALA A 251 -7.32 37.85 -0.48
N GLU A 252 -7.10 37.63 0.81
CA GLU A 252 -6.66 38.68 1.75
C GLU A 252 -5.13 38.76 1.79
#